data_AF-A0A965VUG7-F1
#
_entry.id   AF-A0A965VUG7-F1
#
_cell.length_a   1.000
_cell.length_b   1.000
_cell.length_c   1.000
_cell.angle_alpha   90.00
_cell.angle_beta   90.00
_cell.angle_gamma   90.00
#
_symmetry.space_group_name_H-M   'P 1'
#
loop_
_entity.id
_entity.type
_entity.pdbx_description
1 polymer ?
#
loop_
_entity_poly.entity_id
_entity_poly.type
_entity_poly.pdbx_seq_one_letter_code
_entity_poly.pdbx_strand_id
1 'polypeptide(L)'
;MKQAIFGKEFIHLSDVDSTNNFAAKLLSENLCQNGAVIMADLQTQGKGQRGNVWQSEPGKNLLCSFVFMPDNLAVTNQSVLTWATSLALLET
;
A
#
# COMPACT_ATOMS: atom_id res chain seq x y z
N MET A 1 -15.46 3.56 20.23
CA MET A 1 -14.37 4.07 19.35
C MET A 1 -14.18 3.07 18.22
N LYS A 2 -14.24 3.50 16.95
CA LYS A 2 -13.90 2.62 15.82
C LYS A 2 -12.41 2.30 15.91
N GLN A 3 -12.05 1.03 15.98
CA GLN A 3 -10.66 0.61 16.00
C GLN A 3 -10.05 0.87 14.62
N ALA A 4 -8.84 1.44 14.57
CA ALA A 4 -8.14 1.66 13.31
C ALA A 4 -7.86 0.31 12.62
N ILE A 5 -8.22 0.20 11.34
CA ILE A 5 -8.01 -1.02 10.54
C ILE A 5 -6.53 -1.16 10.18
N PHE A 6 -5.92 -0.06 9.74
CA PHE A 6 -4.53 -0.04 9.26
C PHE A 6 -3.52 0.21 10.38
N GLY A 7 -2.29 -0.27 10.18
CA GLY A 7 -1.13 0.07 11.00
C GLY A 7 -0.95 -0.78 12.27
N LYS A 8 -1.79 -1.80 12.46
CA LYS A 8 -1.57 -2.81 13.52
C LYS A 8 -0.34 -3.67 13.24
N GLU A 9 -0.10 -3.94 11.97
CA GLU A 9 1.10 -4.56 11.44
C GLU A 9 1.76 -3.53 10.52
N PHE A 10 2.99 -3.13 10.85
CA PHE A 10 3.72 -2.09 10.13
C PHE A 10 5.13 -2.60 9.82
N ILE A 11 5.46 -2.69 8.54
CA ILE A 11 6.75 -3.18 8.05
C ILE A 11 7.43 -2.02 7.34
N HIS A 12 8.58 -1.59 7.87
CA HIS A 12 9.40 -0.56 7.26
C HIS A 12 10.71 -1.15 6.76
N LEU A 13 11.01 -0.92 5.50
CA LEU A 13 12.20 -1.39 4.80
C LEU A 13 13.10 -0.21 4.43
N SER A 14 14.42 -0.42 4.44
CA SER A 14 15.36 0.56 3.86
C SER A 14 15.12 0.72 2.36
N ASP A 15 14.92 -0.40 1.67
CA ASP A 15 14.71 -0.45 0.23
C ASP A 15 13.92 -1.69 -0.15
N VAL A 16 13.24 -1.61 -1.30
CA VAL A 16 12.48 -2.71 -1.89
C VAL A 16 12.36 -2.49 -3.40
N ASP A 17 11.99 -3.52 -4.17
CA ASP A 17 11.64 -3.34 -5.58
C ASP A 17 10.39 -2.45 -5.70
N SER A 18 9.31 -2.84 -5.03
CA SER A 18 8.05 -2.12 -4.93
C SER A 18 7.34 -2.56 -3.64
N THR A 19 6.94 -1.61 -2.81
CA THR A 19 6.12 -1.85 -1.61
C THR A 19 4.86 -2.63 -1.94
N ASN A 20 4.27 -2.41 -3.12
CA ASN A 20 3.06 -3.10 -3.56
C ASN A 20 3.35 -4.55 -3.97
N ASN A 21 4.47 -4.82 -4.64
CA ASN A 21 4.87 -6.20 -4.96
C ASN A 21 5.21 -6.96 -3.68
N PHE A 22 5.90 -6.30 -2.74
CA PHE A 22 6.26 -6.89 -1.46
C PHE A 22 5.01 -7.24 -0.64
N ALA A 23 4.03 -6.34 -0.57
CA ALA A 23 2.74 -6.62 0.07
C ALA A 23 2.02 -7.81 -0.59
N ALA A 24 1.99 -7.88 -1.92
CA ALA A 24 1.41 -9.01 -2.64
C ALA A 24 2.14 -10.34 -2.36
N LYS A 25 3.47 -10.31 -2.25
CA LYS A 25 4.28 -11.47 -1.88
C LYS A 25 3.93 -11.95 -0.47
N LEU A 26 3.94 -11.06 0.52
CA LEU A 26 3.59 -11.40 1.90
C LEU A 26 2.19 -12.00 1.99
N LEU A 27 1.21 -11.42 1.28
CA LEU A 27 -0.14 -11.98 1.19
C LEU A 27 -0.15 -13.40 0.62
N SER A 28 0.57 -13.64 -0.49
CA SER A 28 0.64 -14.96 -1.12
C SER A 28 1.31 -16.03 -0.24
N GLU A 29 2.21 -15.60 0.65
CA GLU A 29 2.92 -16.47 1.59
C GLU A 29 2.21 -16.57 2.96
N ASN A 30 1.03 -15.94 3.11
CA ASN A 30 0.28 -15.81 4.37
C ASN A 30 1.10 -15.18 5.52
N LEU A 31 1.99 -14.25 5.18
CA LEU A 31 2.90 -13.57 6.11
C LEU A 31 2.40 -12.20 6.57
N CYS A 32 1.29 -11.69 6.04
CA CYS A 32 0.64 -10.48 6.53
C CYS A 32 -0.89 -10.59 6.47
N GLN A 33 -1.58 -9.73 7.22
CA GLN A 33 -3.04 -9.75 7.34
C GLN A 33 -3.71 -8.45 6.88
N ASN A 34 -5.04 -8.44 6.88
CA ASN A 34 -5.82 -7.25 6.59
C ASN A 34 -5.39 -6.11 7.53
N GLY A 35 -5.11 -4.93 6.97
CA GLY A 35 -4.64 -3.78 7.72
C GLY A 35 -3.11 -3.64 7.81
N ALA A 36 -2.34 -4.57 7.26
CA ALA A 36 -0.88 -4.43 7.19
C ALA A 36 -0.47 -3.23 6.33
N VAL A 37 0.59 -2.54 6.74
CA VAL A 37 1.16 -1.40 6.03
C VAL A 37 2.63 -1.67 5.77
N ILE A 38 3.02 -1.55 4.51
CA ILE A 38 4.40 -1.69 4.06
C ILE A 38 4.89 -0.30 3.69
N MET A 39 6.04 0.11 4.23
CA MET A 39 6.72 1.36 3.92
C MET A 39 8.16 1.09 3.48
N ALA A 40 8.69 1.90 2.58
CA ALA A 40 10.11 1.85 2.24
C ALA A 40 10.72 3.25 2.10
N ASP A 41 12.01 3.40 2.42
CA ASP A 41 12.72 4.66 2.17
C ASP A 41 13.06 4.83 0.68
N LEU A 42 13.17 3.71 -0.06
CA LEU A 42 13.45 3.65 -1.50
C LEU A 42 12.68 2.52 -2.19
N GLN A 43 12.12 2.80 -3.37
CA GLN A 43 11.71 1.77 -4.34
C GLN A 43 12.64 1.76 -5.55
N THR A 44 13.33 0.65 -5.77
CA THR A 44 14.30 0.48 -6.88
C THR A 44 13.62 0.18 -8.22
N GLN A 45 12.41 -0.39 -8.19
CA GLN A 45 11.61 -0.73 -9.37
C GLN A 45 10.14 -0.35 -9.17
N GLY A 46 9.91 0.86 -8.63
CA GLY A 46 8.57 1.40 -8.40
C GLY A 46 7.74 1.41 -9.69
N LYS A 47 6.47 1.01 -9.58
CA LYS A 47 5.55 0.88 -10.73
C LYS A 47 4.40 1.87 -10.62
N GLY A 48 4.16 2.61 -11.70
CA GLY A 48 2.95 3.39 -11.92
C GLY A 48 1.94 2.67 -12.82
N GLN A 49 0.89 3.36 -13.22
CA GLN A 49 -0.10 2.79 -14.14
C GLN A 49 0.45 2.66 -15.57
N ARG A 50 -0.09 1.68 -16.31
CA ARG A 50 0.13 1.50 -17.76
C ARG A 50 1.62 1.42 -18.16
N GLY A 51 2.43 0.77 -17.34
CA GLY A 51 3.87 0.57 -17.59
C GLY A 51 4.75 1.75 -17.20
N ASN A 52 4.18 2.82 -16.62
CA ASN A 52 4.98 3.92 -16.09
C ASN A 52 5.83 3.45 -14.91
N VAL A 53 6.97 4.10 -14.72
CA VAL A 53 7.87 3.87 -13.59
C VAL A 53 7.62 4.93 -12.53
N TRP A 54 7.57 4.50 -11.26
CA TRP A 54 7.54 5.39 -10.11
C TRP A 54 8.96 5.59 -9.61
N GLN A 55 9.51 6.78 -9.84
CA GLN A 55 10.85 7.14 -9.39
C GLN A 55 10.83 7.56 -7.92
N SER A 56 11.87 7.21 -7.19
CA SER A 56 12.03 7.65 -5.80
C SER A 56 13.49 7.81 -5.45
N GLU A 57 13.78 8.80 -4.61
CA GLU A 57 15.05 8.98 -3.94
C GLU A 57 14.95 8.56 -2.47
N PRO A 58 16.01 8.00 -1.87
CA PRO A 58 16.01 7.56 -0.49
C PRO A 58 15.58 8.66 0.48
N GLY A 59 14.52 8.40 1.25
CA GLY A 59 14.03 9.30 2.31
C GLY A 59 13.45 10.64 1.80
N LYS A 60 13.23 10.79 0.49
CA LYS A 60 12.64 12.00 -0.12
C LYS A 60 11.16 11.85 -0.45
N ASN A 61 10.61 10.66 -0.25
CA ASN A 61 9.26 10.30 -0.67
C ASN A 61 8.56 9.50 0.43
N LEU A 62 7.23 9.64 0.51
CA LEU A 62 6.39 8.73 1.27
C LEU A 62 6.00 7.56 0.35
N LEU A 63 6.65 6.41 0.54
CA LEU A 63 6.40 5.20 -0.26
C LEU A 63 5.75 4.15 0.63
N CYS A 64 4.47 3.89 0.43
CA CYS A 64 3.75 2.92 1.23
C CYS A 64 2.64 2.20 0.46
N SER A 65 2.36 0.96 0.88
CA SER A 65 1.27 0.12 0.40
C SER A 65 0.44 -0.39 1.58
N PHE A 66 -0.88 -0.42 1.40
CA PHE A 66 -1.83 -0.85 2.42
C PHE A 66 -2.51 -2.14 1.97
N VAL A 67 -2.47 -3.16 2.81
CA VAL A 67 -3.21 -4.41 2.58
C VAL A 67 -4.63 -4.23 3.07
N PHE A 68 -5.60 -4.31 2.15
CA PHE A 68 -7.02 -4.18 2.49
C PHE A 68 -7.84 -5.31 1.87
N MET A 69 -8.52 -6.06 2.74
CA MET A 69 -9.42 -7.16 2.37
C MET A 69 -10.83 -6.85 2.92
N PRO A 70 -11.65 -6.09 2.18
CA PRO A 70 -13.02 -5.76 2.60
C PRO A 70 -13.97 -6.95 2.39
N ASP A 71 -14.72 -7.31 3.44
CA ASP A 71 -15.71 -8.40 3.36
C ASP A 71 -16.94 -8.02 2.50
N ASN A 72 -17.26 -6.73 2.39
CA ASN A 72 -18.51 -6.22 1.79
C ASN A 72 -18.27 -5.19 0.67
N LEU A 73 -17.30 -5.43 -0.21
CA LEU A 73 -17.08 -4.60 -1.39
C LEU A 73 -17.22 -5.44 -2.67
N ALA A 74 -18.28 -5.18 -3.43
CA ALA A 74 -18.44 -5.79 -4.75
C ALA A 74 -17.31 -5.33 -5.70
N VAL A 75 -16.80 -6.23 -6.53
CA VAL A 75 -15.74 -5.93 -7.51
C VAL A 75 -16.15 -4.80 -8.46
N THR A 76 -17.43 -4.71 -8.82
CA THR A 76 -17.97 -3.62 -9.64
C THR A 76 -17.80 -2.23 -9.00
N ASN A 77 -17.63 -2.18 -7.69
CA ASN A 77 -17.46 -0.96 -6.90
C ASN A 77 -15.99 -0.70 -6.48
N GLN A 78 -15.02 -1.47 -7.00
CA GLN A 78 -13.61 -1.36 -6.58
C GLN A 78 -13.01 0.05 -6.76
N SER A 79 -13.54 0.85 -7.70
CA SER A 79 -13.11 2.23 -7.93
C SER A 79 -13.24 3.14 -6.70
N VAL A 80 -14.15 2.80 -5.77
CA VAL A 80 -14.31 3.52 -4.49
C VAL A 80 -13.01 3.52 -3.69
N LEU A 81 -12.17 2.48 -3.80
CA LEU A 81 -10.88 2.44 -3.11
C LEU A 81 -9.96 3.55 -3.61
N THR A 82 -9.89 3.77 -4.92
CA THR A 82 -9.08 4.86 -5.49
C THR A 82 -9.59 6.22 -5.02
N TRP A 83 -10.91 6.45 -5.04
CA TRP A 83 -11.50 7.71 -4.59
C TRP A 83 -11.25 7.96 -3.10
N ALA A 84 -11.47 6.94 -2.27
CA ALA A 84 -11.24 7.02 -0.83
C ALA A 84 -9.77 7.33 -0.53
N THR A 85 -8.83 6.69 -1.21
CA THR A 85 -7.39 6.99 -1.06
C THR A 85 -7.07 8.43 -1.46
N SER A 86 -7.60 8.93 -2.58
CA SER A 86 -7.37 10.33 -3.00
C SER A 86 -7.93 11.34 -2.00
N LEU A 87 -9.12 11.11 -1.46
CA LEU A 87 -9.72 11.97 -0.45
C LEU A 87 -8.92 11.91 0.87
N ALA A 88 -8.50 10.72 1.29
CA ALA A 88 -7.69 10.57 2.51
C ALA A 88 -6.35 11.33 2.41
N LEU A 89 -5.72 11.33 1.24
CA LEU A 89 -4.49 12.12 0.99
C LEU A 89 -4.74 13.62 1.03
N LEU A 90 -5.91 14.08 0.56
CA LEU A 90 -6.27 15.50 0.59
C LEU A 90 -6.55 16.00 2.02
N GLU A 91 -7.10 15.13 2.87
CA GLU A 91 -7.48 15.45 4.25
C GLU A 91 -6.33 15.32 5.26
N THR A 92 -5.17 14.81 4.84
CA THR A 92 -3.96 14.67 5.68
C THR A 92 -3.10 15.91 5.61
#